data_AF-A0A2P5VUC6-F1
#
_entry.id   AF-A0A2P5VUC6-F1
#
_cell.length_a   1.000
_cell.length_b   1.000
_cell.length_c   1.000
_cell.angle_alpha   90.00
_cell.angle_beta   90.00
_cell.angle_gamma   90.00
#
_symmetry.space_group_name_H-M   'P 1'
#
loop_
_entity.id
_entity.type
_entity.pdbx_description
1 polymer ?
#
loop_
_entity_poly.entity_id
_entity_poly.type
_entity_poly.pdbx_seq_one_letter_code
_entity_poly.pdbx_strand_id
1 'polypeptide(L)' 'MVVKHDAYYVAKYGPKWVKTRTVVDSFNPKWNEQYSWDVYDPYTMLTIGVFDYCLLHGGDVAGDGKDTSLRKALKK' A
#
# COMPACT_ATOMS: atom_id res chain seq x y z
N MET A 1 6.18 -19.22 15.97
CA MET A 1 5.54 -18.45 14.89
C MET A 1 5.62 -16.98 15.28
N VAL A 2 6.47 -16.18 14.62
CA VAL A 2 6.51 -14.73 14.85
C VAL A 2 5.54 -14.12 13.86
N VAL A 3 4.49 -13.46 14.36
CA VAL A 3 3.60 -12.65 13.52
C VAL A 3 4.40 -11.45 13.03
N LYS A 4 4.58 -11.32 11.72
CA LYS A 4 5.22 -10.15 11.09
C LYS A 4 4.13 -9.22 10.57
N HIS A 5 4.29 -7.93 10.83
CA HIS A 5 3.45 -6.87 10.31
C HIS A 5 4.26 -5.99 9.36
N ASP A 6 3.82 -5.94 8.11
CA ASP A 6 4.49 -5.28 7.02
C ASP A 6 3.59 -4.14 6.52
N ALA A 7 3.73 -2.95 7.11
CA ALA A 7 2.78 -1.88 6.88
C ALA A 7 3.16 -0.97 5.69
N TYR A 8 2.17 -0.57 4.90
CA TYR A 8 2.27 0.54 3.95
C TYR A 8 1.02 1.42 4.01
N TYR A 9 1.10 2.65 3.52
CA TYR A 9 -0.09 3.49 3.38
C TYR A 9 -0.31 3.94 1.93
N VAL A 10 -1.56 4.27 1.65
CA VAL A 10 -1.98 4.90 0.40
C VAL A 10 -2.66 6.21 0.75
N ALA A 11 -2.20 7.29 0.11
CA ALA A 11 -2.84 8.59 0.16
C ALA A 11 -3.49 8.88 -1.19
N LYS A 12 -4.76 9.32 -1.17
CA LYS A 12 -5.51 9.70 -2.36
C LYS A 12 -6.02 11.13 -2.21
N TYR A 13 -5.73 11.95 -3.20
CA TYR A 13 -6.23 13.32 -3.33
C TYR A 13 -6.82 13.49 -4.73
N GLY A 14 -8.15 13.57 -4.81
CA GLY A 14 -8.88 13.56 -6.07
C GLY A 14 -8.52 12.31 -6.93
N PRO A 15 -8.10 12.47 -8.20
CA PRO A 15 -7.68 11.36 -9.05
C PRO A 15 -6.22 10.92 -8.82
N LYS A 16 -5.44 11.68 -8.05
CA LYS A 16 -4.03 11.36 -7.77
C LYS A 16 -3.94 10.42 -6.57
N TRP A 17 -3.10 9.41 -6.67
CA TRP A 17 -2.83 8.48 -5.59
C TRP A 17 -1.33 8.25 -5.44
N VAL A 18 -0.90 8.03 -4.21
CA VAL A 18 0.47 7.72 -3.83
C VAL A 18 0.43 6.51 -2.93
N LYS A 19 1.34 5.56 -3.18
CA LYS A 19 1.59 4.41 -2.32
C LYS A 19 3.03 4.50 -1.83
N THR A 20 3.22 4.30 -0.52
CA THR A 20 4.56 4.29 0.07
C THR A 20 5.29 2.98 -0.11
N ARG A 21 6.57 2.96 0.29
CA ARG A 21 7.24 1.69 0.56
C ARG A 21 6.55 0.94 1.71
N THR A 22 6.73 -0.36 1.73
CA THR A 22 6.36 -1.21 2.86
C THR A 22 7.45 -1.16 3.93
N VAL A 23 7.08 -0.88 5.17
CA VAL A 23 7.95 -1.02 6.34
C VAL A 23 7.73 -2.42 6.90
N VAL A 24 8.77 -3.24 6.83
CA VAL A 24 8.71 -4.68 7.16
C VAL A 24 8.96 -4.90 8.65
N ASP A 25 8.29 -5.88 9.23
CA ASP A 25 8.50 -6.38 10.60
C ASP A 25 8.46 -5.27 11.68
N SER A 26 7.41 -4.44 11.66
CA SER A 26 7.27 -3.33 12.60
C SER A 26 5.83 -3.07 13.03
N PHE A 27 5.60 -3.15 14.35
CA PHE A 27 4.32 -2.76 14.98
C PHE A 27 4.15 -1.23 15.12
N ASN A 28 5.21 -0.45 14.88
CA ASN A 28 5.18 1.01 14.89
C ASN A 28 5.89 1.54 13.63
N PRO A 29 5.28 1.35 12.44
CA PRO A 29 5.92 1.65 11.18
C PRO A 29 6.21 3.14 11.03
N LYS A 30 7.46 3.47 10.65
CA LYS A 30 7.91 4.83 10.36
C LYS A 30 8.27 4.95 8.88
N TRP A 31 7.37 5.51 8.09
CA TRP A 31 7.63 5.73 6.66
C TRP A 31 8.57 6.90 6.42
N ASN A 32 8.40 8.02 7.12
CA ASN A 32 9.21 9.23 6.93
C ASN A 32 9.27 9.68 5.44
N GLU A 33 8.18 9.47 4.71
CA GLU A 33 8.03 9.91 3.32
C GLU A 33 7.16 11.16 3.30
N GLN A 34 7.60 12.17 2.55
CA GLN A 34 6.89 13.43 2.41
C GLN A 34 6.37 13.59 0.99
N TYR A 35 5.10 13.93 0.87
CA TYR A 35 4.43 14.18 -0.40
C TYR A 35 3.74 15.55 -0.36
N SER A 36 3.75 16.23 -1.49
CA SER A 36 3.07 17.51 -1.69
C SER A 36 2.05 17.38 -2.82
N TRP A 37 0.90 18.04 -2.65
CA TRP A 37 -0.14 18.16 -3.66
C TRP A 37 -0.51 19.62 -3.82
N ASP A 38 -0.58 20.08 -5.07
CA ASP A 38 -1.17 21.39 -5.39
C ASP A 38 -2.69 21.33 -5.14
N VAL A 39 -3.19 22.26 -4.32
CA VAL A 39 -4.61 22.37 -3.98
C VAL A 39 -5.28 23.34 -4.92
N TYR A 40 -6.18 22.82 -5.76
CA TYR A 40 -6.97 23.63 -6.71
C TYR A 40 -8.41 23.83 -6.24
N ASP A 41 -8.97 22.85 -5.53
CA ASP A 41 -10.30 22.90 -4.94
C ASP A 41 -10.21 22.53 -3.44
N PRO A 42 -10.55 23.45 -2.52
CA PRO A 42 -10.48 23.20 -1.08
C PRO A 42 -11.48 22.13 -0.60
N TYR A 43 -12.50 21.78 -1.39
CA TYR A 43 -13.45 20.73 -1.06
C TYR A 43 -12.97 19.33 -1.46
N THR A 44 -11.82 19.22 -2.13
CA THR A 44 -11.26 17.90 -2.45
C THR A 44 -10.73 17.22 -1.18
N MET A 45 -11.32 16.08 -0.85
CA MET A 45 -10.95 15.30 0.33
C MET A 45 -9.63 14.54 0.11
N LEU A 46 -8.76 14.59 1.12
CA LEU A 46 -7.59 13.73 1.24
C LEU A 46 -7.98 12.48 2.05
N THR A 47 -7.85 11.31 1.44
CA THR A 47 -8.09 10.03 2.12
C THR A 47 -6.77 9.31 2.31
N ILE A 48 -6.52 8.84 3.53
CA ILE A 48 -5.33 8.04 3.88
C ILE A 48 -5.81 6.68 4.41
N GLY A 49 -5.28 5.61 3.83
CA GLY A 49 -5.52 4.23 4.30
C GLY A 49 -4.20 3.53 4.60
N VAL A 50 -4.13 2.84 5.74
CA VAL A 50 -2.98 2.02 6.15
C VAL A 50 -3.34 0.55 5.97
N PHE A 51 -2.42 -0.21 5.37
CA PHE A 51 -2.62 -1.61 5.01
C PHE A 51 -1.44 -2.44 5.51
N ASP A 52 -1.73 -3.68 5.90
CA ASP A 52 -0.73 -4.69 6.20
C ASP A 52 -0.52 -5.60 4.97
N TYR A 53 0.73 -5.75 4.55
CA TYR A 53 1.14 -6.69 3.53
C TYR A 53 1.46 -8.02 4.19
N CYS A 54 0.43 -8.74 4.64
CA CYS A 54 0.57 -10.07 5.21
C CYS A 54 1.16 -11.03 4.17
N LEU A 55 2.48 -11.22 4.19
CA LEU A 55 3.18 -12.30 3.50
C LEU A 55 2.84 -13.62 4.21
N LEU A 56 1.66 -14.16 3.93
CA LEU A 56 1.29 -15.49 4.36
C LEU A 56 2.18 -16.50 3.60
N HIS A 57 3.25 -16.92 4.27
CA HIS A 57 4.16 -18.04 4.00
C HIS A 57 5.31 -17.81 3.00
N GLY A 58 6.53 -17.87 3.53
CA GLY A 58 7.68 -18.42 2.81
C GLY A 58 7.75 -19.93 3.06
N GLY A 59 7.76 -20.72 1.98
CA GLY A 59 8.07 -22.16 1.99
C GLY A 59 7.26 -22.96 0.97
N ASP A 60 7.79 -23.11 -0.25
CA ASP A 60 7.62 -24.24 -1.18
C ASP A 60 6.21 -24.78 -1.52
N VAL A 61 5.50 -24.16 -2.48
CA VAL A 61 4.79 -24.92 -3.54
C VAL A 61 4.32 -24.00 -4.67
N ALA A 62 4.66 -24.39 -5.90
CA ALA A 62 3.91 -24.01 -7.09
C ALA A 62 2.45 -24.49 -6.95
N GLY A 63 1.49 -23.57 -7.09
CA GLY A 63 0.07 -23.87 -6.98
C GLY A 63 -0.76 -22.77 -7.63
N ASP A 64 -1.04 -22.96 -8.90
CA ASP A 64 -2.04 -22.28 -9.71
C ASP A 64 -3.35 -22.01 -8.93
N GLY A 65 -3.80 -20.75 -8.89
CA GLY A 65 -4.97 -20.41 -8.08
C GLY A 65 -5.28 -18.93 -7.92
N LYS A 66 -5.55 -18.24 -9.05
CA LYS A 66 -6.39 -17.03 -9.16
C LYS A 66 -6.17 -15.90 -8.12
N ASP A 67 -5.38 -14.90 -8.53
CA ASP A 67 -5.89 -13.53 -8.40
C ASP A 67 -5.31 -12.63 -9.51
N THR A 68 -5.95 -12.72 -10.69
CA THR A 68 -5.57 -11.95 -11.88
C THR A 68 -6.11 -10.52 -11.88
N SER A 69 -6.65 -10.02 -10.77
CA SER A 69 -7.43 -8.78 -10.77
C SER A 69 -6.67 -7.53 -10.30
N LEU A 70 -5.46 -7.64 -9.76
CA LEU A 70 -4.72 -6.48 -9.22
C LEU A 70 -3.50 -6.04 -10.02
N ARG A 71 -3.19 -6.69 -11.16
CA ARG A 71 -2.01 -6.36 -11.98
C ARG A 71 -2.31 -5.67 -13.32
N LYS A 72 -3.56 -5.32 -13.63
CA LYS A 72 -3.91 -4.70 -14.93
C LYS A 72 -4.39 -3.24 -14.89
N ALA A 73 -4.05 -2.48 -13.85
CA ALA A 73 -4.40 -1.06 -13.77
C ALA A 73 -3.19 -0.10 -13.90
N LEU A 74 -2.03 -0.55 -14.38
CA LEU A 74 -0.91 0.34 -14.66
C LEU A 74 -0.13 -0.05 -15.93
N LYS A 75 -0.79 0.01 -17.08
CA LYS A 75 -0.14 0.36 -18.35
C LYS A 75 -1.07 1.28 -19.12
N LYS A 76 -0.61 2.51 -19.36
CA LYS A 76 -0.95 3.24 -20.59
C LYS A 76 -0.36 2.50 -21.77
#